data_AF-A0A498HM72-F1
#
_entry.id   AF-A0A498HM72-F1
#
_cell.length_a   1.000
_cell.length_b   1.000
_cell.length_c   1.000
_cell.angle_alpha   90.00
_cell.angle_beta   90.00
_cell.angle_gamma   90.00
#
_symmetry.space_group_name_H-M   'P 1'
#
loop_
_entity.id
_entity.type
_entity.pdbx_description
1 polymer ?
#
loop_
_entity_poly.entity_id
_entity_poly.type
_entity_poly.pdbx_seq_one_letter_code
_entity_poly.pdbx_strand_id
1 'polypeptide(L)'
;IRESETHDAITRGAVWIRGHTRKSDEFLNKEVANAAKKIKIKANKNITDVGKHSIKNDALAESLGPELRGRVRGLGFGATPSQVSVQTYNRERVIMLEKELKDLKNIVHSLLVGQMGKMLTQCYEVKSV
;
A
#
# COMPACT_ATOMS: atom_id res chain seq x y z
N ILE A 1 -23.70 0.42 -2.73
CA ILE A 1 -22.54 1.15 -2.15
C ILE A 1 -21.75 1.68 -3.34
N ARG A 2 -21.49 2.99 -3.45
CA ARG A 2 -20.66 3.51 -4.55
C ARG A 2 -19.22 3.08 -4.26
N GLU A 3 -18.69 2.19 -5.08
CA GLU A 3 -17.30 1.78 -5.02
C GLU A 3 -16.43 2.90 -5.61
N SER A 4 -15.30 3.19 -4.96
CA SER A 4 -14.31 4.16 -5.45
C SER A 4 -13.56 3.55 -6.62
N GLU A 5 -13.45 4.27 -7.74
CA GLU A 5 -12.65 3.87 -8.91
C GLU A 5 -11.15 3.71 -8.58
N THR A 6 -10.69 4.24 -7.44
CA THR A 6 -9.35 4.01 -6.90
C THR A 6 -9.43 3.52 -5.45
N HIS A 7 -9.14 2.24 -5.23
CA HIS A 7 -9.21 1.63 -3.89
C HIS A 7 -8.17 2.19 -2.90
N ASP A 8 -7.05 2.75 -3.39
CA ASP A 8 -5.97 3.33 -2.57
C ASP A 8 -6.20 4.79 -2.11
N ALA A 9 -7.33 5.39 -2.50
CA ALA A 9 -7.65 6.77 -2.10
C ALA A 9 -8.16 6.85 -0.65
N ILE A 10 -8.75 5.77 -0.12
CA ILE A 10 -9.40 5.79 1.19
C ILE A 10 -8.43 5.31 2.27
N THR A 11 -7.97 6.23 3.12
CA THR A 11 -7.14 5.90 4.29
C THR A 11 -8.01 5.63 5.53
N ARG A 12 -7.48 4.86 6.49
CA ARG A 12 -8.16 4.67 7.79
C ARG A 12 -8.39 5.98 8.55
N GLY A 13 -7.55 6.99 8.33
CA GLY A 13 -7.76 8.34 8.83
C GLY A 13 -9.01 9.00 8.25
N ALA A 14 -9.28 8.82 6.95
CA ALA A 14 -10.51 9.29 6.32
C ALA A 14 -11.75 8.58 6.88
N VAL A 15 -11.66 7.27 7.09
CA VAL A 15 -12.73 6.48 7.74
C VAL A 15 -12.98 6.98 9.17
N TRP A 16 -11.93 7.24 9.94
CA TRP A 16 -12.04 7.78 11.29
C TRP A 16 -12.74 9.15 11.29
N ILE A 17 -12.32 10.07 10.41
CA ILE A 17 -12.95 11.39 10.29
C ILE A 17 -14.43 11.23 9.95
N ARG A 18 -14.77 10.44 8.93
CA ARG A 18 -16.16 10.23 8.53
C ARG A 18 -17.01 9.63 9.64
N GLY A 19 -16.47 8.68 10.41
CA GLY A 19 -17.17 8.07 11.55
C GLY A 19 -17.42 9.03 12.72
N HIS A 20 -16.66 10.14 12.79
CA HIS A 20 -16.79 11.16 13.84
C HIS A 20 -17.47 12.45 13.34
N THR A 21 -17.92 12.47 12.10
CA THR A 21 -18.67 13.59 11.51
C THR A 21 -20.17 13.28 11.52
N ARG A 22 -20.98 14.22 12.04
CA ARG A 22 -22.44 14.11 12.06
C ARG A 22 -23.01 14.23 10.65
N LYS A 23 -24.31 13.92 10.48
CA LYS A 23 -25.03 14.16 9.23
C LYS A 23 -25.05 15.65 8.82
N SER A 24 -24.90 16.57 9.77
CA SER A 24 -24.78 18.01 9.55
C SER A 24 -23.38 18.47 9.12
N ASP A 25 -22.44 17.53 8.89
CA ASP A 25 -21.01 17.79 8.65
C ASP A 25 -20.26 18.48 9.80
N GLU A 26 -20.86 18.53 10.98
CA GLU A 26 -20.24 19.02 12.21
C GLU A 26 -19.61 17.91 13.05
N PHE A 27 -18.59 18.25 13.82
CA PHE A 27 -17.99 17.35 14.80
C PHE A 27 -18.72 17.42 16.14
N LEU A 28 -18.71 16.30 16.88
CA LEU A 28 -19.35 16.18 18.20
C LEU A 28 -18.80 17.17 19.24
N ASN A 29 -17.48 17.39 19.24
CA ASN A 29 -16.80 18.29 20.16
C ASN A 29 -15.56 18.92 19.51
N LYS A 30 -14.97 19.92 20.20
CA LYS A 30 -13.77 20.63 19.72
C LYS A 30 -12.53 19.73 19.65
N GLU A 31 -12.42 18.74 20.53
CA GLU A 31 -11.29 17.81 20.57
C GLU A 31 -11.23 16.93 19.33
N VAL A 32 -12.36 16.35 18.94
CA VAL A 32 -12.53 15.57 17.71
C VAL A 32 -12.26 16.44 16.49
N ALA A 33 -12.75 17.69 16.48
CA ALA A 33 -12.45 18.63 15.40
C ALA A 33 -10.94 18.92 15.28
N ASN A 34 -10.25 19.09 16.41
CA ASN A 34 -8.81 19.31 16.44
C ASN A 34 -8.03 18.07 15.99
N ALA A 35 -8.44 16.88 16.41
CA ALA A 35 -7.89 15.62 15.95
C ALA A 35 -8.06 15.45 14.43
N ALA A 36 -9.27 15.69 13.90
CA ALA A 36 -9.54 15.63 12.47
C ALA A 36 -8.67 16.60 11.66
N LYS A 37 -8.44 17.82 12.17
CA LYS A 37 -7.50 18.77 11.56
C LYS A 37 -6.07 18.24 11.54
N LYS A 38 -5.57 17.69 12.66
CA LYS A 38 -4.24 17.08 12.75
C LYS A 38 -4.09 15.92 11.76
N ILE A 39 -5.08 15.04 11.66
CA ILE A 39 -5.10 13.91 10.71
C ILE A 39 -4.99 14.43 9.28
N LYS A 40 -5.82 15.40 8.87
CA LYS A 40 -5.78 15.99 7.52
C LYS A 40 -4.42 16.62 7.19
N ILE A 41 -3.86 17.39 8.12
CA ILE A 41 -2.53 18.01 7.94
C ILE A 41 -1.46 16.94 7.73
N LYS A 42 -1.48 15.86 8.53
CA LYS A 42 -0.49 14.78 8.43
C LYS A 42 -0.69 13.92 7.19
N ALA A 43 -1.93 13.67 6.78
CA ALA A 43 -2.23 12.93 5.55
C ALA A 43 -1.72 13.65 4.30
N ASN A 44 -1.74 14.99 4.29
CA ASN A 44 -1.22 15.80 3.20
C ASN A 44 0.31 15.96 3.22
N LYS A 45 0.96 15.69 4.35
CA LYS A 45 2.43 15.66 4.44
C LYS A 45 2.88 14.30 3.92
N ASN A 46 3.17 14.23 2.61
CA ASN A 46 3.77 13.13 1.85
C ASN A 46 4.33 11.99 2.73
N ILE A 47 3.46 11.06 3.10
CA ILE A 47 3.88 9.79 3.68
C ILE A 47 4.43 8.99 2.49
N THR A 48 5.65 8.47 2.61
CA THR A 48 6.19 7.50 1.63
C THR A 48 5.18 6.38 1.39
N ASP A 49 5.14 5.80 0.20
CA ASP A 49 4.12 4.79 -0.18
C ASP A 49 4.02 3.62 0.85
N VAL A 50 5.16 3.31 1.49
CA VAL A 50 5.30 2.34 2.59
C VAL A 50 4.60 2.79 3.89
N GLY A 51 4.69 4.08 4.24
CA GLY A 51 4.08 4.60 5.45
C GLY A 51 2.56 4.76 5.33
N LYS A 52 2.02 4.91 4.12
CA LYS A 52 0.59 5.15 3.87
C LYS A 52 -0.29 3.99 4.36
N HIS A 53 0.25 2.78 4.37
CA HIS A 53 -0.44 1.56 4.82
C HIS A 53 0.03 1.04 6.19
N SER A 54 0.95 1.75 6.85
CA SER A 54 1.46 1.34 8.17
C SER A 54 0.50 1.77 9.29
N ILE A 55 0.02 0.82 10.08
CA ILE A 55 -0.79 1.13 11.28
C ILE A 55 -0.01 1.88 12.37
N LYS A 56 1.32 1.92 12.29
CA LYS A 56 2.19 2.55 13.30
C LYS A 56 2.55 3.98 12.92
N ASN A 57 2.71 4.26 11.64
CA ASN A 57 3.33 5.48 11.13
C ASN A 57 2.41 6.29 10.19
N ASP A 58 1.14 5.92 10.08
CA ASP A 58 0.21 6.70 9.27
C ASP A 58 -0.28 7.97 9.98
N ALA A 59 -0.95 8.84 9.23
CA ALA A 59 -1.47 10.10 9.74
C ALA A 59 -2.40 9.94 10.98
N LEU A 60 -3.11 8.81 11.09
CA LEU A 60 -3.98 8.55 12.23
C LEU A 60 -3.18 8.20 13.49
N ALA A 61 -2.21 7.27 13.39
CA ALA A 61 -1.34 6.92 14.51
C ALA A 61 -0.48 8.11 14.95
N GLU A 62 0.02 8.89 14.00
CA GLU A 62 0.83 10.04 14.33
C GLU A 62 0.03 11.18 15.00
N SER A 63 -1.27 11.31 14.73
CA SER A 63 -2.11 12.39 15.29
C SER A 63 -2.73 12.04 16.63
N LEU A 64 -3.12 10.77 16.81
CA LEU A 64 -3.80 10.26 18.01
C LEU A 64 -2.93 9.38 18.88
N GLY A 65 -1.67 9.14 18.50
CA GLY A 65 -0.76 8.20 19.15
C GLY A 65 -0.93 6.76 18.64
N PRO A 66 -0.05 5.85 19.10
CA PRO A 66 -0.05 4.45 18.68
C PRO A 66 -1.39 3.76 18.97
N GLU A 67 -1.67 2.70 18.22
CA GLU A 67 -2.87 1.88 18.48
C GLU A 67 -2.83 1.26 19.87
N LEU A 68 -3.97 1.31 20.56
CA LEU A 68 -4.15 0.64 21.83
C LEU A 68 -4.35 -0.87 21.64
N ARG A 69 -4.18 -1.63 22.73
CA ARG A 69 -4.48 -3.07 22.74
C ARG A 69 -5.96 -3.28 22.40
N GLY A 70 -6.24 -4.25 21.54
CA GLY A 70 -7.60 -4.56 21.10
C GLY A 70 -7.77 -4.34 19.60
N ARG A 71 -8.53 -3.30 19.20
CA ARG A 71 -8.98 -3.09 17.81
C ARG A 71 -8.26 -1.92 17.16
N VAL A 72 -7.93 -2.05 15.88
CA VAL A 72 -7.35 -0.97 15.06
C VAL A 72 -8.42 0.05 14.70
N ARG A 73 -8.15 1.33 14.98
CA ARG A 73 -9.02 2.44 14.59
C ARG A 73 -9.11 2.58 13.06
N GLY A 74 -10.34 2.76 12.56
CA GLY A 74 -10.61 3.09 11.15
C GLY A 74 -10.46 1.93 10.15
N LEU A 75 -10.22 0.69 10.62
CA LEU A 75 -10.09 -0.49 9.74
C LEU A 75 -11.36 -1.34 9.65
N GLY A 76 -12.25 -1.28 10.66
CA GLY A 76 -13.46 -2.10 10.72
C GLY A 76 -13.20 -3.54 11.18
N PHE A 77 -14.24 -4.39 11.11
CA PHE A 77 -14.20 -5.85 11.34
C PHE A 77 -13.62 -6.35 12.69
N GLY A 78 -13.33 -5.46 13.63
CA GLY A 78 -12.71 -5.83 14.90
C GLY A 78 -11.27 -6.31 14.76
N ALA A 79 -10.60 -5.98 13.66
CA ALA A 79 -9.22 -6.39 13.40
C ALA A 79 -8.26 -5.89 14.49
N THR A 80 -7.39 -6.77 14.98
CA THR A 80 -6.41 -6.43 16.01
C THR A 80 -5.08 -5.99 15.41
N PRO A 81 -4.27 -5.18 16.13
CA PRO A 81 -2.96 -4.77 15.64
C PRO A 81 -2.05 -5.94 15.24
N SER A 82 -2.12 -7.08 15.96
CA SER A 82 -1.33 -8.27 15.64
C SER A 82 -1.76 -8.91 14.32
N GLN A 83 -3.06 -9.05 14.07
CA GLN A 83 -3.59 -9.56 12.81
C GLN A 83 -3.14 -8.71 11.62
N VAL A 84 -3.24 -7.37 11.77
CA VAL A 84 -2.84 -6.46 10.71
C VAL A 84 -1.33 -6.51 10.48
N SER A 85 -0.52 -6.61 11.54
CA SER A 85 0.93 -6.73 11.39
C SER A 85 1.35 -7.98 10.60
N VAL A 86 0.69 -9.12 10.82
CA VAL A 86 0.91 -10.35 10.05
C VAL A 86 0.50 -10.15 8.59
N GLN A 87 -0.65 -9.51 8.35
CA GLN A 87 -1.12 -9.25 7.00
C GLN A 87 -0.18 -8.31 6.23
N THR A 88 0.32 -7.26 6.88
CA THR A 88 1.31 -6.33 6.30
C THR A 88 2.60 -7.08 5.95
N TYR A 89 3.13 -7.88 6.88
CA TYR A 89 4.33 -8.69 6.64
C TYR A 89 4.17 -9.64 5.44
N ASN A 90 3.04 -10.34 5.38
CA ASN A 90 2.74 -11.24 4.26
C ASN A 90 2.65 -10.49 2.94
N ARG A 91 2.00 -9.32 2.93
CA ARG A 91 1.88 -8.47 1.73
C ARG A 91 3.24 -8.01 1.23
N GLU A 92 4.13 -7.55 2.11
CA GLU A 92 5.49 -7.14 1.77
C GLU A 92 6.27 -8.29 1.12
N ARG A 93 6.16 -9.50 1.66
CA ARG A 93 6.78 -10.70 1.08
C ARG A 93 6.25 -11.03 -0.30
N VAL A 94 4.94 -10.94 -0.51
CA VAL A 94 4.32 -11.19 -1.82
C VAL A 94 4.85 -10.17 -2.84
N ILE A 95 4.90 -8.89 -2.50
CA ILE A 95 5.45 -7.85 -3.39
C ILE A 95 6.91 -8.14 -3.76
N MET A 96 7.73 -8.57 -2.81
CA MET A 96 9.13 -8.94 -3.09
C MET A 96 9.21 -10.15 -4.02
N LEU A 97 8.44 -11.20 -3.76
CA LEU A 97 8.42 -12.41 -4.59
C LEU A 97 7.94 -12.12 -6.01
N GLU A 98 6.91 -11.29 -6.18
CA GLU A 98 6.41 -10.86 -7.49
C GLU A 98 7.48 -10.10 -8.29
N LYS A 99 8.26 -9.25 -7.61
CA LYS A 99 9.40 -8.54 -8.22
C LYS A 99 10.50 -9.50 -8.67
N GLU A 100 10.91 -10.43 -7.82
CA GLU A 100 11.91 -11.45 -8.16
C GLU A 100 11.47 -12.31 -9.35
N LEU A 101 10.19 -12.71 -9.38
CA LEU A 101 9.61 -13.47 -10.48
C LEU A 101 9.65 -12.65 -11.79
N LYS A 102 9.33 -11.35 -11.70
CA LYS A 102 9.40 -10.45 -12.85
C LYS A 102 10.82 -10.32 -13.39
N ASP A 103 11.81 -10.19 -12.52
CA ASP A 103 13.23 -10.11 -12.90
C ASP A 103 13.71 -11.41 -13.54
N LEU A 104 13.36 -12.56 -12.95
CA LEU A 104 13.68 -13.88 -13.51
C LEU A 104 13.06 -14.07 -14.91
N LYS A 105 11.79 -13.65 -15.08
CA LYS A 105 11.12 -13.70 -16.38
C LYS A 105 11.83 -12.85 -17.43
N ASN A 106 12.32 -11.68 -17.05
CA ASN A 106 13.07 -10.80 -17.96
C ASN A 106 14.42 -11.42 -18.36
N ILE A 107 15.12 -12.07 -17.42
CA ILE A 107 16.38 -12.79 -17.68
C ILE A 107 16.16 -13.96 -18.64
N VAL A 108 15.13 -14.78 -18.40
CA VAL A 108 14.81 -15.91 -19.29
C VAL A 108 14.48 -15.40 -20.70
N HIS A 109 13.71 -14.33 -20.82
CA HIS A 109 13.38 -13.74 -22.11
C HIS A 109 14.64 -13.23 -22.84
N SER A 110 15.56 -12.53 -22.17
CA SER A 110 16.78 -12.03 -22.80
C SER A 110 17.72 -13.16 -23.24
N LEU A 111 17.82 -14.24 -22.47
CA LEU A 111 18.61 -15.42 -22.83
C LEU A 111 18.05 -16.13 -24.06
N LEU A 112 16.73 -16.32 -24.14
CA LEU A 112 16.09 -16.95 -25.30
C LEU A 112 16.30 -16.13 -26.58
N VAL A 113 16.10 -14.81 -26.52
CA VAL A 113 16.33 -13.91 -27.66
C VAL A 113 17.82 -13.90 -28.05
N GLY A 114 18.73 -13.87 -27.07
CA GLY A 114 20.17 -13.91 -27.30
C GLY A 114 20.65 -15.24 -27.91
N GLN A 115 20.11 -16.37 -27.49
CA GLN A 115 20.40 -17.69 -28.07
C GLN A 115 19.90 -17.81 -29.52
N MET A 116 18.69 -17.32 -29.80
CA MET A 116 18.18 -17.22 -31.17
C MET A 116 19.06 -16.36 -32.06
N GLY A 117 19.54 -15.22 -31.56
CA GLY A 117 20.45 -14.34 -32.28
C GLY A 117 21.77 -15.04 -32.65
N LYS A 118 22.37 -15.77 -31.71
CA LYS A 118 23.62 -16.51 -31.94
C LYS A 118 23.47 -17.67 -32.94
N MET A 119 22.34 -18.41 -32.89
CA MET A 119 22.07 -19.44 -33.89
C MET A 119 21.94 -18.87 -35.30
N LEU A 120 21.31 -17.69 -35.45
CA LEU A 120 21.15 -17.06 -36.76
C LEU A 120 22.49 -16.62 -37.35
N THR A 121 23.38 -16.00 -36.57
CA THR A 121 24.72 -15.62 -37.04
C THR A 121 25.55 -16.85 -37.45
N GLN A 122 25.51 -17.92 -36.66
CA GLN A 122 26.24 -19.14 -36.97
C GLN A 122 25.69 -19.85 -38.23
N CYS A 123 24.38 -19.84 -38.44
CA CYS A 123 23.77 -20.35 -39.68
C CYS A 123 24.11 -19.51 -40.92
N TYR A 124 24.34 -18.20 -40.77
CA TYR A 124 24.79 -17.35 -41.87
C TYR A 124 26.26 -17.61 -42.22
N GLU A 125 27.15 -17.69 -41.22
CA GLU A 125 28.58 -17.95 -41.46
C GLU A 125 28.84 -19.27 -42.20
N VAL A 126 28.09 -20.34 -41.86
CA VAL A 126 28.22 -21.67 -42.49
C VAL A 126 27.72 -21.69 -43.95
N LYS A 127 26.87 -20.75 -44.37
CA LYS A 127 26.36 -20.67 -45.75
C LYS A 127 27.20 -19.80 -46.69
N SER A 128 28.16 -19.06 -46.16
CA SER A 128 29.04 -18.13 -46.90
C SER A 128 30.42 -18.71 -47.26
N VAL A 129 30.63 -20.01 -47.02
CA VAL A 129 31.82 -20.78 -47.43
C VAL A 129 31.41 -21.80 -48.49
#